data_AF-A0A6L5QBP5-F1
#
_entry.id   AF-A0A6L5QBP5-F1
#
_cell.length_a   1.000
_cell.length_b   1.000
_cell.length_c   1.000
_cell.angle_alpha   90.00
_cell.angle_beta   90.00
_cell.angle_gamma   90.00
#
_symmetry.space_group_name_H-M   'P 1'
#
loop_
_entity.id
_entity.type
_entity.pdbx_description
1 polymer ?
#
loop_
_entity_poly.entity_id
_entity_poly.type
_entity_poly.pdbx_seq_one_letter_code
_entity_poly.pdbx_strand_id
1 'polypeptide(L)'
;MNEKDRAEQAEVLRKLIYQIAAALRSPLRPFSFTEHLAQVERDVKEVTEFVQAEIRPTYTNIPYLFAEGVRATRGFENEFNRLKSRVLDYYVDALSEQIPELAKALEAPPLAATKAEMRRETRSYAAKEIMPVIEKFSSAGEDICLQIYAWVWDADTTSLVNRVAETGIGAPESVLATYGMLGLLIDARKAYDAGNVEQAYSYLNDTSFMVGMREGSRGITKHLPELTKKMHQSYLSHKSRAKKREDSVKAVELFCKLRPVNAHGEKIAWDKGIVAAMAIWEVMEKDAHEAGIMPALRFSGLKTLCERLVREEKEGSTLNFEIRWVRVPPDRGSSVFD
;
A
#
# COMPACT_ATOMS: atom_id res chain seq x y z
N MET A 1 -23.91 36.55 9.55
CA MET A 1 -24.40 35.16 9.53
C MET A 1 -24.86 34.83 10.93
N ASN A 2 -26.14 34.51 11.09
CA ASN A 2 -26.75 34.23 12.39
C ASN A 2 -26.20 32.91 12.95
N GLU A 3 -26.11 32.79 14.27
CA GLU A 3 -25.68 31.58 14.99
C GLU A 3 -26.52 30.34 14.63
N LYS A 4 -27.80 30.57 14.33
CA LYS A 4 -28.73 29.57 13.80
C LYS A 4 -28.34 29.09 12.40
N ASP A 5 -27.96 30.01 11.50
CA ASP A 5 -27.49 29.67 10.15
C ASP A 5 -26.16 28.88 10.19
N ARG A 6 -25.29 29.18 11.16
CA ARG A 6 -24.04 28.44 11.39
C ARG A 6 -24.31 27.01 11.88
N ALA A 7 -25.20 26.84 12.86
CA ALA A 7 -25.56 25.53 13.37
C ALA A 7 -26.25 24.66 12.29
N GLU A 8 -27.08 25.28 11.47
CA GLU A 8 -27.78 24.61 10.37
C GLU A 8 -26.81 24.22 9.25
N GLN A 9 -25.84 25.08 8.89
CA GLN A 9 -24.76 24.74 7.96
C GLN A 9 -23.82 23.65 8.49
N ALA A 10 -23.48 23.67 9.78
CA ALA A 10 -22.66 22.64 10.42
C ALA A 10 -23.37 21.28 10.43
N GLU A 11 -24.68 21.25 10.70
CA GLU A 11 -25.47 20.03 10.70
C GLU A 11 -25.67 19.48 9.27
N VAL A 12 -25.86 20.37 8.29
CA VAL A 12 -25.90 20.00 6.86
C VAL A 12 -24.55 19.46 6.38
N LEU A 13 -23.44 20.07 6.77
CA LEU A 13 -22.09 19.60 6.46
C LEU A 13 -21.82 18.23 7.08
N ARG A 14 -22.17 18.07 8.35
CA ARG A 14 -22.05 16.81 9.08
C ARG A 14 -22.85 15.71 8.40
N LYS A 15 -24.09 16.00 8.00
CA LYS A 15 -24.93 15.09 7.21
C LYS A 15 -24.36 14.78 5.83
N LEU A 16 -23.75 15.75 5.15
CA LEU A 16 -23.09 15.55 3.86
C LEU A 16 -21.85 14.65 3.99
N ILE A 17 -21.01 14.85 5.00
CA ILE A 17 -19.87 13.98 5.32
C ILE A 17 -20.36 12.54 5.57
N TYR A 18 -21.45 12.38 6.33
CA TYR A 18 -22.05 11.06 6.59
C TYR A 18 -22.70 10.42 5.35
N GLN A 19 -23.36 11.20 4.50
CA GLN A 19 -24.01 10.70 3.28
C GLN A 19 -22.99 10.36 2.20
N ILE A 20 -21.87 11.08 2.12
CA ILE A 20 -20.73 10.78 1.24
C ILE A 20 -20.05 9.48 1.71
N ALA A 21 -19.88 9.28 3.03
CA ALA A 21 -19.43 8.01 3.59
C ALA A 21 -20.41 6.85 3.29
N ALA A 22 -21.71 7.12 3.15
CA ALA A 22 -22.73 6.11 2.85
C ALA A 22 -22.90 5.78 1.35
N ALA A 23 -22.51 6.69 0.44
CA ALA A 23 -22.73 6.54 -1.00
C ALA A 23 -21.66 5.70 -1.73
N LEU A 24 -20.50 5.48 -1.13
CA LEU A 24 -19.36 4.71 -1.69
C LEU A 24 -19.51 3.17 -1.57
N ARG A 25 -20.68 2.59 -1.86
CA ARG A 25 -21.00 1.14 -1.76
C ARG A 25 -19.90 0.23 -2.35
N SER A 26 -19.38 -0.84 -1.71
CA SER A 26 -19.79 -1.65 -0.53
C SER A 26 -18.72 -2.75 -0.23
N PRO A 27 -18.45 -3.34 0.98
CA PRO A 27 -19.24 -3.43 2.23
C PRO A 27 -18.38 -3.33 3.53
N LEU A 28 -17.93 -2.16 3.98
CA LEU A 28 -17.38 -2.00 5.35
C LEU A 28 -17.85 -0.69 6.00
N ARG A 29 -19.17 -0.66 6.23
CA ARG A 29 -19.88 -0.10 7.40
C ARG A 29 -19.81 1.42 7.67
N PRO A 30 -20.88 1.99 8.27
CA PRO A 30 -20.94 3.41 8.59
C PRO A 30 -19.78 3.74 9.52
N PHE A 31 -18.96 4.74 9.17
CA PHE A 31 -17.93 5.28 10.04
C PHE A 31 -18.56 5.70 11.38
N SER A 32 -18.61 4.77 12.33
CA SER A 32 -18.51 5.13 13.73
C SER A 32 -17.04 5.46 13.94
N PHE A 33 -16.75 6.56 14.62
CA PHE A 33 -15.38 6.91 15.00
C PHE A 33 -14.66 5.73 15.67
N THR A 34 -15.42 4.86 16.34
CA THR A 34 -14.95 3.61 16.94
C THR A 34 -14.36 2.61 15.94
N GLU A 35 -14.99 2.37 14.78
CA GLU A 35 -14.48 1.43 13.77
C GLU A 35 -13.18 1.95 13.12
N HIS A 36 -13.08 3.25 12.91
CA HIS A 36 -11.87 3.88 12.40
C HIS A 36 -10.72 3.84 13.41
N LEU A 37 -10.98 4.16 14.68
CA LEU A 37 -9.97 4.04 15.74
C LEU A 37 -9.50 2.58 15.90
N ALA A 38 -10.40 1.61 15.76
CA ALA A 38 -10.04 0.19 15.77
C ALA A 38 -9.22 -0.22 14.53
N GLN A 39 -9.37 0.46 13.39
CA GLN A 39 -8.50 0.24 12.22
C GLN A 39 -7.12 0.84 12.45
N VAL A 40 -7.04 2.08 12.95
CA VAL A 40 -5.77 2.75 13.30
C VAL A 40 -4.98 1.89 14.29
N GLU A 41 -5.66 1.39 15.33
CA GLU A 41 -5.04 0.53 16.34
C GLU A 41 -4.49 -0.77 15.74
N ARG A 42 -5.22 -1.37 14.79
CA ARG A 42 -4.75 -2.57 14.05
C ARG A 42 -3.56 -2.25 13.16
N ASP A 43 -3.62 -1.19 12.36
CA ASP A 43 -2.54 -0.81 11.44
C ASP A 43 -1.24 -0.52 12.19
N VAL A 44 -1.32 0.25 13.29
CA VAL A 44 -0.16 0.57 14.14
C VAL A 44 0.40 -0.69 14.78
N LYS A 45 -0.47 -1.57 15.29
CA LYS A 45 -0.06 -2.84 15.91
C LYS A 45 0.65 -3.74 14.92
N GLU A 46 0.04 -4.01 13.76
CA GLU A 46 0.58 -4.92 12.75
C GLU A 46 1.96 -4.45 12.25
N VAL A 47 2.10 -3.15 11.99
CA VAL A 47 3.38 -2.59 11.54
C VAL A 47 4.43 -2.68 12.65
N THR A 48 4.07 -2.35 13.89
CA THR A 48 4.99 -2.42 15.02
C THR A 48 5.47 -3.85 15.25
N GLU A 49 4.56 -4.83 15.24
CA GLU A 49 4.89 -6.26 15.39
C GLU A 49 5.79 -6.75 14.25
N PHE A 50 5.47 -6.39 13.00
CA PHE A 50 6.28 -6.76 11.83
C PHE A 50 7.68 -6.13 11.87
N VAL A 51 7.79 -4.84 12.22
CA VAL A 51 9.07 -4.15 12.32
C VAL A 51 9.95 -4.77 13.39
N GLN A 52 9.38 -5.10 14.55
CA GLN A 52 10.12 -5.74 15.63
C GLN A 52 10.59 -7.16 15.28
N ALA A 53 9.77 -7.92 14.55
CA ALA A 53 10.08 -9.30 14.17
C ALA A 53 11.04 -9.41 12.97
N GLU A 54 10.85 -8.59 11.94
CA GLU A 54 11.48 -8.80 10.63
C GLU A 54 12.49 -7.70 10.27
N ILE A 55 12.24 -6.45 10.67
CA ILE A 55 13.09 -5.32 10.28
C ILE A 55 14.19 -5.07 11.31
N ARG A 56 13.85 -4.70 12.56
CA ARG A 56 14.83 -4.36 13.61
C ARG A 56 15.99 -5.37 13.73
N PRO A 57 15.78 -6.71 13.66
CA PRO A 57 16.88 -7.66 13.72
C PRO A 57 17.94 -7.47 12.63
N THR A 58 17.55 -6.98 11.44
CA THR A 58 18.49 -6.72 10.33
C THR A 58 19.31 -5.43 10.52
N TYR A 59 18.88 -4.52 11.41
CA TYR A 59 19.53 -3.23 11.67
C TYR A 59 20.21 -3.15 13.05
N THR A 60 20.33 -4.25 13.79
CA THR A 60 20.89 -4.31 15.17
C THR A 60 22.32 -3.79 15.32
N ASN A 61 23.09 -3.68 14.23
CA ASN A 61 24.48 -3.19 14.22
C ASN A 61 24.67 -1.89 13.42
N ILE A 62 23.58 -1.29 12.93
CA ILE A 62 23.66 0.01 12.26
C ILE A 62 23.36 1.03 13.34
N PRO A 63 24.34 1.87 13.74
CA PRO A 63 24.05 2.96 14.66
C PRO A 63 22.93 3.77 14.03
N TYR A 64 21.78 3.81 14.70
CA TYR A 64 20.63 4.61 14.29
C TYR A 64 21.16 6.03 14.06
N LEU A 65 21.33 6.39 12.78
CA LEU A 65 21.95 7.64 12.36
C LEU A 65 20.92 8.73 12.53
N PHE A 66 20.68 9.16 13.78
CA PHE A 66 19.75 10.25 14.08
C PHE A 66 20.52 11.40 14.69
N ALA A 67 21.29 12.05 13.81
CA ALA A 67 21.88 13.38 13.97
C ALA A 67 22.45 13.69 15.37
N GLU A 68 23.54 13.04 15.76
CA GLU A 68 24.42 13.59 16.80
C GLU A 68 25.03 14.90 16.28
N GLY A 69 24.62 16.03 16.85
CA GLY A 69 25.33 17.30 16.68
C GLY A 69 24.61 18.43 15.92
N VAL A 70 23.30 18.36 15.67
CA VAL A 70 22.56 19.55 15.20
C VAL A 70 22.01 20.30 16.39
N ARG A 71 22.67 21.41 16.78
CA ARG A 71 22.10 22.37 17.75
C ARG A 71 20.79 22.91 17.19
N ALA A 72 19.69 22.63 17.86
CA ALA A 72 18.43 23.31 17.58
C ALA A 72 18.61 24.81 17.83
N THR A 73 18.51 25.62 16.77
CA THR A 73 18.44 27.09 16.87
C THR A 73 17.13 27.57 17.50
N ARG A 74 16.19 26.65 17.76
CA ARG A 74 14.84 26.90 18.29
C ARG A 74 14.62 26.09 19.57
N GLY A 75 13.92 26.70 20.54
CA GLY A 75 13.47 25.99 21.74
C GLY A 75 12.55 24.82 21.39
N PHE A 76 12.61 23.75 22.20
CA PHE A 76 11.88 22.50 21.99
C PHE A 76 10.39 22.73 21.67
N GLU A 77 9.70 23.52 22.49
CA GLU A 77 8.28 23.83 22.31
C GLU A 77 7.95 24.46 20.95
N ASN A 78 8.83 25.34 20.45
CA ASN A 78 8.59 26.01 19.16
C ASN A 78 8.71 25.01 18.01
N GLU A 79 9.72 24.13 18.07
CA GLU A 79 9.95 23.15 17.01
C GLU A 79 8.91 22.03 17.05
N PHE A 80 8.58 21.53 18.25
CA PHE A 80 7.49 20.59 18.49
C PHE A 80 6.16 21.10 17.92
N ASN A 81 5.75 22.32 18.27
CA ASN A 81 4.47 22.88 17.82
C ASN A 81 4.47 23.13 16.30
N ARG A 82 5.59 23.56 15.73
CA ARG A 82 5.75 23.72 14.27
C ARG A 82 5.55 22.39 13.54
N LEU A 83 6.26 21.35 13.97
CA LEU A 83 6.19 20.02 13.36
C LEU A 83 4.80 19.40 13.56
N LYS A 84 4.25 19.44 14.78
CA LYS A 84 2.89 18.96 15.08
C LYS A 84 1.84 19.61 14.19
N SER A 85 1.88 20.94 14.04
CA SER A 85 0.95 21.65 13.16
C SER A 85 1.04 21.15 11.71
N ARG A 86 2.26 20.97 11.19
CA ARG A 86 2.51 20.52 9.82
C ARG A 86 2.09 19.07 9.58
N VAL A 87 2.37 18.16 10.53
CA VAL A 87 1.98 16.75 10.45
C VAL A 87 0.46 16.60 10.50
N LEU A 88 -0.23 17.38 11.35
CA LEU A 88 -1.69 17.39 11.39
C LEU A 88 -2.29 17.89 10.06
N ASP A 89 -1.63 18.82 9.37
CA ASP A 89 -2.03 19.20 8.01
C ASP A 89 -1.88 18.09 6.98
N TYR A 90 -0.85 17.27 7.09
CA TYR A 90 -0.68 16.12 6.21
C TYR A 90 -1.76 15.07 6.38
N TYR A 91 -2.25 14.88 7.62
CA TYR A 91 -3.39 14.02 7.88
C TYR A 91 -4.66 14.51 7.18
N VAL A 92 -4.92 15.82 7.28
CA VAL A 92 -6.04 16.48 6.61
C VAL A 92 -5.94 16.38 5.08
N ASP A 93 -4.76 16.63 4.54
CA ASP A 93 -4.51 16.55 3.11
C ASP A 93 -4.70 15.12 2.59
N ALA A 94 -4.19 14.10 3.31
CA ALA A 94 -4.35 12.69 2.93
C ALA A 94 -5.82 12.25 2.89
N LEU A 95 -6.64 12.70 3.84
CA LEU A 95 -8.09 12.45 3.81
C LEU A 95 -8.80 13.19 2.67
N SER A 96 -8.35 14.40 2.36
CA SER A 96 -8.92 15.21 1.27
C SER A 96 -8.60 14.63 -0.10
N GLU A 97 -7.42 14.02 -0.27
CA GLU A 97 -6.98 13.38 -1.51
C GLU A 97 -7.71 12.06 -1.80
N GLN A 98 -8.21 11.38 -0.77
CA GLN A 98 -9.04 10.18 -0.92
C GLN A 98 -10.45 10.50 -1.45
N ILE A 99 -10.85 11.78 -1.47
CA ILE A 99 -12.18 12.22 -1.97
C ILE A 99 -12.03 13.46 -2.87
N PRO A 100 -11.52 13.30 -4.11
CA PRO A 100 -11.25 14.42 -5.04
C PRO A 100 -12.48 15.30 -5.35
N GLU A 101 -13.67 14.71 -5.37
CA GLU A 101 -14.95 15.40 -5.60
C GLU A 101 -15.31 16.33 -4.43
N LEU A 102 -14.98 15.93 -3.20
CA LEU A 102 -15.15 16.75 -2.01
C LEU A 102 -14.13 17.90 -2.00
N ALA A 103 -12.88 17.62 -2.35
CA ALA A 103 -11.85 18.65 -2.46
C ALA A 103 -12.28 19.76 -3.45
N LYS A 104 -12.86 19.38 -4.60
CA LYS A 104 -13.43 20.32 -5.59
C LYS A 104 -14.67 21.06 -5.07
N ALA A 105 -15.58 20.37 -4.37
CA ALA A 105 -16.78 21.00 -3.83
C ALA A 105 -16.46 22.05 -2.75
N LEU A 106 -15.43 21.79 -1.92
CA LEU A 106 -14.95 22.69 -0.88
C LEU A 106 -14.19 23.92 -1.42
N GLU A 107 -13.87 23.95 -2.72
CA GLU A 107 -13.24 25.10 -3.38
C GLU A 107 -14.28 26.09 -3.96
N ALA A 108 -15.55 25.70 -4.06
CA ALA A 108 -16.64 26.57 -4.52
C ALA A 108 -17.19 27.45 -3.39
N PRO A 109 -17.30 28.79 -3.56
CA PRO A 109 -18.04 29.64 -2.63
C PRO A 109 -19.52 29.22 -2.57
N PRO A 110 -20.17 29.14 -1.38
CA PRO A 110 -19.76 29.64 -0.07
C PRO A 110 -19.01 28.61 0.83
N LEU A 111 -18.69 27.42 0.32
CA LEU A 111 -18.15 26.28 1.09
C LEU A 111 -16.66 26.45 1.47
N ALA A 112 -16.01 27.53 1.04
CA ALA A 112 -14.64 27.85 1.46
C ALA A 112 -14.51 28.07 2.98
N ALA A 113 -15.52 28.68 3.63
CA ALA A 113 -15.55 28.81 5.08
C ALA A 113 -15.68 27.44 5.78
N THR A 114 -16.45 26.55 5.16
CA THR A 114 -16.69 25.16 5.55
C THR A 114 -15.42 24.30 5.42
N LYS A 115 -14.56 24.58 4.43
CA LYS A 115 -13.23 23.96 4.28
C LYS A 115 -12.35 24.25 5.49
N ALA A 116 -12.28 25.51 5.94
CA ALA A 116 -11.47 25.87 7.11
C ALA A 116 -11.94 25.20 8.40
N GLU A 117 -13.26 25.10 8.59
CA GLU A 117 -13.89 24.41 9.71
C GLU A 117 -13.62 22.91 9.69
N MET A 118 -13.80 22.24 8.54
CA MET A 118 -13.49 20.82 8.36
C MET A 118 -12.01 20.54 8.63
N ARG A 119 -11.08 21.36 8.11
CA ARG A 119 -9.65 21.21 8.40
C ARG A 119 -9.39 21.32 9.91
N ARG A 120 -10.04 22.25 10.61
CA ARG A 120 -9.90 22.43 12.07
C ARG A 120 -10.43 21.20 12.84
N GLU A 121 -11.60 20.69 12.47
CA GLU A 121 -12.19 19.51 13.12
C GLU A 121 -11.34 18.26 12.89
N THR A 122 -10.88 18.02 11.66
CA THR A 122 -10.01 16.88 11.34
C THR A 122 -8.66 16.95 12.07
N ARG A 123 -8.05 18.14 12.17
CA ARG A 123 -6.85 18.35 13.01
C ARG A 123 -7.14 18.03 14.48
N SER A 124 -8.29 18.50 15.00
CA SER A 124 -8.69 18.23 16.38
C SER A 124 -8.92 16.73 16.62
N TYR A 125 -9.55 16.04 15.68
CA TYR A 125 -9.77 14.60 15.75
C TYR A 125 -8.46 13.82 15.77
N ALA A 126 -7.52 14.15 14.86
CA ALA A 126 -6.20 13.53 14.85
C ALA A 126 -5.45 13.75 16.18
N ALA A 127 -5.51 14.96 16.73
CA ALA A 127 -4.84 15.28 17.99
C ALA A 127 -5.49 14.63 19.22
N LYS A 128 -6.84 14.52 19.27
CA LYS A 128 -7.58 14.07 20.45
C LYS A 128 -7.93 12.59 20.46
N GLU A 129 -8.03 11.96 19.29
CA GLU A 129 -8.51 10.58 19.15
C GLU A 129 -7.43 9.67 18.56
N ILE A 130 -6.74 10.09 17.49
CA ILE A 130 -5.72 9.27 16.83
C ILE A 130 -4.42 9.20 17.64
N MET A 131 -3.89 10.35 18.08
CA MET A 131 -2.65 10.38 18.86
C MET A 131 -2.72 9.50 20.12
N PRO A 132 -3.80 9.50 20.93
CA PRO A 132 -3.91 8.59 22.07
C PRO A 132 -3.94 7.10 21.70
N VAL A 133 -4.47 6.73 20.53
CA VAL A 133 -4.40 5.33 20.06
C VAL A 133 -2.96 4.94 19.75
N ILE A 134 -2.21 5.81 19.06
CA ILE A 134 -0.78 5.58 18.75
C ILE A 134 0.03 5.51 20.05
N GLU A 135 -0.28 6.36 21.03
CA GLU A 135 0.44 6.45 22.30
C GLU A 135 0.42 5.17 23.14
N LYS A 136 -0.59 4.29 22.92
CA LYS A 136 -0.67 2.96 23.56
C LYS A 136 0.51 2.05 23.21
N PHE A 137 1.21 2.34 22.12
CA PHE A 137 2.31 1.53 21.60
C PHE A 137 3.64 2.23 21.92
N SER A 138 4.53 1.55 22.65
CA SER A 138 5.72 2.16 23.26
C SER A 138 6.74 2.74 22.28
N SER A 139 6.78 2.24 21.04
CA SER A 139 7.80 2.60 20.03
C SER A 139 7.20 2.81 18.64
N ALA A 140 5.88 3.06 18.55
CA ALA A 140 5.19 3.14 17.27
C ALA A 140 5.77 4.23 16.34
N GLY A 141 6.25 5.35 16.88
CA GLY A 141 6.90 6.40 16.09
C GLY A 141 8.14 5.89 15.37
N GLU A 142 9.07 5.33 16.14
CA GLU A 142 10.31 4.74 15.61
C GLU A 142 10.04 3.56 14.68
N ASP A 143 9.14 2.66 15.05
CA ASP A 143 8.88 1.43 14.29
C ASP A 143 8.28 1.74 12.92
N ILE A 144 7.30 2.64 12.88
CA ILE A 144 6.71 3.08 11.62
C ILE A 144 7.73 3.89 10.81
N CYS A 145 8.53 4.75 11.43
CA CYS A 145 9.58 5.49 10.74
C CYS A 145 10.59 4.54 10.07
N LEU A 146 11.04 3.52 10.79
CA LEU A 146 11.93 2.49 10.28
C LEU A 146 11.28 1.68 9.15
N GLN A 147 9.99 1.39 9.23
CA GLN A 147 9.25 0.76 8.13
C GLN A 147 9.25 1.62 6.86
N ILE A 148 9.01 2.93 7.01
CA ILE A 148 9.02 3.86 5.86
C ILE A 148 10.42 3.95 5.28
N TYR A 149 11.46 3.99 6.11
CA TYR A 149 12.84 3.96 5.63
C TYR A 149 13.17 2.65 4.93
N ALA A 150 12.80 1.50 5.50
CA ALA A 150 12.97 0.22 4.84
C ALA A 150 12.29 0.23 3.46
N TRP A 151 11.07 0.75 3.34
CA TRP A 151 10.43 0.87 2.03
C TRP A 151 11.18 1.75 1.03
N VAL A 152 11.87 2.80 1.49
CA VAL A 152 12.59 3.73 0.63
C VAL A 152 14.00 3.24 0.29
N TRP A 153 14.66 2.55 1.21
CA TRP A 153 16.07 2.13 1.07
C TRP A 153 16.27 0.66 0.72
N ASP A 154 15.25 -0.20 0.88
CA ASP A 154 15.40 -1.62 0.56
C ASP A 154 15.62 -1.85 -0.94
N ALA A 155 16.47 -2.83 -1.25
CA ALA A 155 16.94 -3.12 -2.60
C ALA A 155 15.84 -3.70 -3.50
N ASP A 156 14.75 -4.21 -2.93
CA ASP A 156 13.54 -4.59 -3.67
C ASP A 156 12.70 -3.35 -4.05
N THR A 157 13.34 -2.47 -4.80
CA THR A 157 12.73 -1.31 -5.46
C THR A 157 11.46 -1.67 -6.22
N THR A 158 11.30 -2.94 -6.64
CA THR A 158 10.12 -3.41 -7.38
C THR A 158 8.85 -3.36 -6.52
N SER A 159 8.91 -3.75 -5.24
CA SER A 159 7.74 -3.73 -4.34
C SER A 159 7.27 -2.30 -4.04
N LEU A 160 8.21 -1.37 -3.78
CA LEU A 160 7.91 0.06 -3.62
C LEU A 160 7.34 0.66 -4.91
N VAL A 161 8.02 0.43 -6.05
CA VAL A 161 7.61 0.91 -7.37
C VAL A 161 6.21 0.40 -7.71
N ASN A 162 5.89 -0.85 -7.39
CA ASN A 162 4.57 -1.43 -7.60
C ASN A 162 3.50 -0.77 -6.74
N ARG A 163 3.78 -0.50 -5.45
CA ARG A 163 2.83 0.20 -4.57
C ARG A 163 2.58 1.64 -5.03
N VAL A 164 3.64 2.37 -5.41
CA VAL A 164 3.51 3.74 -5.94
C VAL A 164 2.78 3.73 -7.28
N ALA A 165 3.08 2.74 -8.13
CA ALA A 165 2.38 2.52 -9.37
C ALA A 165 0.88 2.24 -9.15
N GLU A 166 0.50 1.37 -8.21
CA GLU A 166 -0.89 1.03 -7.90
C GLU A 166 -1.68 2.20 -7.33
N THR A 167 -1.10 2.94 -6.38
CA THR A 167 -1.82 3.92 -5.56
C THR A 167 -1.60 5.37 -5.99
N GLY A 168 -0.54 5.63 -6.77
CA GLY A 168 -0.06 6.98 -7.06
C GLY A 168 0.58 7.70 -5.87
N ILE A 169 0.73 7.02 -4.73
CA ILE A 169 1.13 7.61 -3.44
C ILE A 169 2.47 6.99 -3.02
N GLY A 170 3.47 7.83 -2.78
CA GLY A 170 4.76 7.42 -2.20
C GLY A 170 4.62 6.87 -0.78
N ALA A 171 5.54 5.98 -0.38
CA ALA A 171 5.61 5.52 1.01
C ALA A 171 5.63 6.68 2.03
N PRO A 172 6.42 7.76 1.84
CA PRO A 172 6.40 8.93 2.73
C PRO A 172 5.09 9.75 2.68
N GLU A 173 4.27 9.60 1.64
CA GLU A 173 2.98 10.29 1.48
C GLU A 173 1.81 9.53 2.13
N SER A 174 2.01 8.25 2.45
CA SER A 174 0.98 7.39 3.05
C SER A 174 0.45 7.93 4.38
N VAL A 175 -0.78 7.54 4.73
CA VAL A 175 -1.38 7.83 6.04
C VAL A 175 -0.56 7.20 7.17
N LEU A 176 0.03 6.02 6.92
CA LEU A 176 0.92 5.36 7.86
C LEU A 176 2.16 6.21 8.20
N ALA A 177 2.79 6.85 7.21
CA ALA A 177 3.89 7.78 7.46
C ALA A 177 3.46 8.95 8.37
N THR A 178 2.22 9.43 8.24
CA THR A 178 1.62 10.42 9.15
C THR A 178 1.47 9.88 10.58
N TYR A 179 1.05 8.63 10.75
CA TYR A 179 1.02 7.99 12.09
C TYR A 179 2.43 7.87 12.69
N GLY A 180 3.44 7.50 11.90
CA GLY A 180 4.83 7.47 12.35
C GLY A 180 5.32 8.85 12.80
N MET A 181 5.05 9.90 12.03
CA MET A 181 5.38 11.28 12.42
C MET A 181 4.66 11.73 13.71
N LEU A 182 3.40 11.36 13.90
CA LEU A 182 2.67 11.63 15.14
C LEU A 182 3.25 10.84 16.32
N GLY A 183 3.63 9.59 16.12
CA GLY A 183 4.31 8.75 17.10
C GLY A 183 5.64 9.35 17.55
N LEU A 184 6.50 9.75 16.61
CA LEU A 184 7.77 10.41 16.92
C LEU A 184 7.58 11.70 17.74
N LEU A 185 6.52 12.47 17.46
CA LEU A 185 6.18 13.63 18.29
C LEU A 185 5.76 13.22 19.71
N ILE A 186 4.96 12.16 19.87
CA ILE A 186 4.60 11.63 21.19
C ILE A 186 5.87 11.23 21.96
N ASP A 187 6.79 10.52 21.31
CA ASP A 187 8.04 10.06 21.90
C ASP A 187 8.97 11.24 22.24
N ALA A 188 9.02 12.27 21.39
CA ALA A 188 9.74 13.53 21.66
C ALA A 188 9.22 14.21 22.94
N ARG A 189 7.90 14.29 23.11
CA ARG A 189 7.28 14.89 24.31
C ARG A 189 7.62 14.09 25.56
N LYS A 190 7.44 12.76 25.52
CA LYS A 190 7.75 11.87 26.64
C LYS A 190 9.22 11.99 27.06
N ALA A 191 10.15 11.99 26.10
CA ALA A 191 11.58 12.13 26.36
C ALA A 191 11.92 13.49 26.98
N TYR A 192 11.32 14.58 26.49
CA TYR A 192 11.53 15.92 27.02
C TYR A 192 11.02 16.04 28.46
N ASP A 193 9.81 15.56 28.72
CA ASP A 193 9.19 15.60 30.05
C ASP A 193 9.95 14.72 31.06
N ALA A 194 10.62 13.66 30.59
CA ALA A 194 11.52 12.82 31.38
C ALA A 194 12.93 13.42 31.59
N GLY A 195 13.21 14.60 31.02
CA GLY A 195 14.51 15.26 31.10
C GLY A 195 15.58 14.73 30.15
N ASN A 196 15.23 13.79 29.26
CA ASN A 196 16.14 13.28 28.22
C ASN A 196 16.09 14.18 26.97
N VAL A 197 16.71 15.35 27.10
CA VAL A 197 16.63 16.43 26.09
C VAL A 197 17.25 16.01 24.75
N GLU A 198 18.38 15.31 24.77
CA GLU A 198 19.06 14.87 23.53
C GLU A 198 18.18 13.93 22.73
N GLN A 199 17.60 12.92 23.38
CA GLN A 199 16.67 11.99 22.74
C GLN A 199 15.42 12.71 22.22
N ALA A 200 14.88 13.66 22.99
CA ALA A 200 13.74 14.45 22.56
C ALA A 200 14.01 15.21 21.25
N TYR A 201 15.20 15.80 21.12
CA TYR A 201 15.60 16.48 19.88
C TYR A 201 15.92 15.51 18.74
N SER A 202 16.42 14.31 19.03
CA SER A 202 16.56 13.24 18.02
C SER A 202 15.21 12.95 17.36
N TYR A 203 14.16 12.73 18.16
CA TYR A 203 12.82 12.48 17.63
C TYR A 203 12.23 13.65 16.83
N LEU A 204 12.53 14.90 17.21
CA LEU A 204 12.14 16.07 16.42
C LEU A 204 12.88 16.13 15.08
N ASN A 205 14.17 15.77 15.05
CA ASN A 205 14.95 15.69 13.82
C ASN A 205 14.39 14.61 12.88
N ASP A 206 14.06 13.44 13.41
CA ASP A 206 13.47 12.33 12.64
C ASP A 206 12.11 12.71 12.07
N THR A 207 11.29 13.38 12.88
CA THR A 207 10.01 13.94 12.41
C THR A 207 10.24 14.93 11.28
N SER A 208 11.23 15.84 11.41
CA SER A 208 11.56 16.82 10.38
C SER A 208 12.08 16.16 9.09
N PHE A 209 12.84 15.07 9.21
CA PHE A 209 13.32 14.31 8.06
C PHE A 209 12.17 13.64 7.31
N MET A 210 11.26 12.97 8.04
CA MET A 210 10.03 12.37 7.49
C MET A 210 9.14 13.39 6.79
N VAL A 211 9.00 14.59 7.36
CA VAL A 211 8.34 15.74 6.74
C VAL A 211 9.01 16.09 5.40
N GLY A 212 10.34 16.19 5.37
CA GLY A 212 11.10 16.47 4.15
C GLY A 212 10.93 15.39 3.07
N MET A 213 10.98 14.12 3.45
CA MET A 213 10.76 12.99 2.53
C MET A 213 9.36 13.03 1.91
N ARG A 214 8.33 13.32 2.72
CA ARG A 214 6.96 13.46 2.22
C ARG A 214 6.86 14.54 1.16
N GLU A 215 7.43 15.71 1.42
CA GLU A 215 7.36 16.85 0.50
C GLU A 215 8.14 16.59 -0.79
N GLY A 216 9.31 15.96 -0.69
CA GLY A 216 10.07 15.50 -1.85
C GLY A 216 9.30 14.48 -2.70
N SER A 217 8.72 13.47 -2.04
CA SER A 217 7.89 12.45 -2.71
C SER A 217 6.70 13.07 -3.42
N ARG A 218 5.94 13.95 -2.73
CA ARG A 218 4.79 14.65 -3.31
C ARG A 218 5.18 15.53 -4.49
N GLY A 219 6.36 16.16 -4.43
CA GLY A 219 6.91 16.91 -5.55
C GLY A 219 7.10 16.03 -6.79
N ILE A 220 7.65 14.82 -6.62
CA ILE A 220 7.87 13.87 -7.71
C ILE A 220 6.53 13.34 -8.24
N THR A 221 5.66 12.83 -7.38
CA THR A 221 4.38 12.20 -7.80
C THR A 221 3.44 13.19 -8.48
N LYS A 222 3.37 14.44 -8.00
CA LYS A 222 2.50 15.48 -8.56
C LYS A 222 3.04 16.11 -9.84
N HIS A 223 4.37 16.30 -9.96
CA HIS A 223 4.96 17.02 -11.08
C HIS A 223 5.51 16.11 -12.19
N LEU A 224 5.56 14.79 -11.98
CA LEU A 224 5.92 13.80 -13.00
C LEU A 224 4.82 12.74 -13.23
N PRO A 225 3.57 13.14 -13.57
CA PRO A 225 2.46 12.21 -13.74
C PRO A 225 2.71 11.19 -14.86
N GLU A 226 3.48 11.55 -15.89
CA GLU A 226 3.88 10.64 -16.96
C GLU A 226 4.82 9.52 -16.47
N LEU A 227 5.67 9.79 -15.47
CA LEU A 227 6.50 8.78 -14.84
C LEU A 227 5.63 7.80 -14.05
N THR A 228 4.72 8.31 -13.21
CA THR A 228 3.77 7.50 -12.44
C THR A 228 2.89 6.64 -13.34
N LYS A 229 2.42 7.20 -14.47
CA LYS A 229 1.64 6.47 -15.48
C LYS A 229 2.44 5.35 -16.16
N LYS A 230 3.70 5.61 -16.53
CA LYS A 230 4.61 4.59 -17.08
C LYS A 230 4.90 3.48 -16.08
N MET A 231 5.13 3.83 -14.81
CA MET A 231 5.29 2.87 -13.72
C MET A 231 4.03 2.02 -13.54
N HIS A 232 2.84 2.63 -13.55
CA HIS A 232 1.56 1.92 -13.50
C HIS A 232 1.36 0.96 -14.66
N GLN A 233 1.64 1.37 -15.89
CA GLN A 233 1.54 0.51 -17.07
C GLN A 233 2.53 -0.64 -17.02
N SER A 234 3.77 -0.38 -16.59
CA SER A 234 4.78 -1.41 -16.37
C SER A 234 4.28 -2.42 -15.33
N TYR A 235 3.80 -1.95 -14.17
CA TYR A 235 3.25 -2.78 -13.12
C TYR A 235 2.10 -3.68 -13.61
N LEU A 236 1.09 -3.10 -14.29
CA LEU A 236 -0.03 -3.87 -14.84
C LEU A 236 0.46 -4.94 -15.83
N SER A 237 1.47 -4.62 -16.64
CA SER A 237 2.06 -5.57 -17.58
C SER A 237 2.79 -6.71 -16.86
N HIS A 238 3.53 -6.41 -15.78
CA HIS A 238 4.22 -7.41 -14.95
C HIS A 238 3.22 -8.30 -14.22
N LYS A 239 2.18 -7.73 -13.61
CA LYS A 239 1.09 -8.48 -12.96
C LYS A 239 0.36 -9.40 -13.95
N SER A 240 0.05 -8.88 -15.13
CA SER A 240 -0.56 -9.66 -16.22
C SER A 240 0.33 -10.82 -16.66
N ARG A 241 1.65 -10.58 -16.83
CA ARG A 241 2.63 -11.63 -17.18
C ARG A 241 2.78 -12.68 -16.07
N ALA A 242 2.83 -12.26 -14.82
CA ALA A 242 2.91 -13.16 -13.67
C ALA A 242 1.66 -14.06 -13.59
N LYS A 243 0.46 -13.48 -13.67
CA LYS A 243 -0.80 -14.23 -13.67
C LYS A 243 -0.90 -15.18 -14.87
N LYS A 244 -0.49 -14.73 -16.06
CA LYS A 244 -0.43 -15.58 -17.24
C LYS A 244 0.56 -16.74 -17.06
N ARG A 245 1.68 -16.54 -16.35
CA ARG A 245 2.65 -17.60 -16.03
C ARG A 245 2.06 -18.60 -15.04
N GLU A 246 1.41 -18.15 -13.96
CA GLU A 246 0.69 -19.03 -13.02
C GLU A 246 -0.35 -19.89 -13.74
N ASP A 247 -1.19 -19.26 -14.56
CA ASP A 247 -2.21 -19.95 -15.35
C ASP A 247 -1.59 -20.93 -16.35
N SER A 248 -0.42 -20.61 -16.92
CA SER A 248 0.31 -21.54 -17.81
C SER A 248 0.85 -22.75 -17.05
N VAL A 249 1.36 -22.56 -15.83
CA VAL A 249 1.81 -23.67 -14.97
C VAL A 249 0.61 -24.56 -14.60
N LYS A 250 -0.49 -23.94 -14.16
CA LYS A 250 -1.74 -24.65 -13.87
C LYS A 250 -2.25 -25.43 -15.09
N ALA A 251 -2.19 -24.84 -16.28
CA ALA A 251 -2.57 -25.51 -17.52
C ALA A 251 -1.68 -26.73 -17.81
N VAL A 252 -0.36 -26.64 -17.58
CA VAL A 252 0.57 -27.79 -17.73
C VAL A 252 0.24 -28.89 -16.71
N GLU A 253 -0.08 -28.53 -15.46
CA GLU A 253 -0.51 -29.53 -14.47
C GLU A 253 -1.81 -30.22 -14.88
N LEU A 254 -2.81 -29.45 -15.31
CA LEU A 254 -4.10 -29.97 -15.77
C LEU A 254 -3.92 -30.84 -17.03
N PHE A 255 -2.99 -30.49 -17.91
CA PHE A 255 -2.63 -31.30 -19.07
C PHE A 255 -2.18 -32.72 -18.68
N CYS A 256 -1.45 -32.87 -17.57
CA CYS A 256 -1.05 -34.18 -17.05
C CYS A 256 -2.15 -34.86 -16.21
N LYS A 257 -2.92 -34.07 -15.45
CA LYS A 257 -3.98 -34.58 -14.56
C LYS A 257 -5.17 -35.12 -15.35
N LEU A 258 -5.65 -34.39 -16.34
CA LEU A 258 -6.88 -34.65 -17.11
C LEU A 258 -6.67 -35.59 -18.32
N ARG A 259 -5.52 -36.27 -18.40
CA ARG A 259 -5.23 -37.17 -19.53
C ARG A 259 -6.35 -38.19 -19.74
N PRO A 260 -6.71 -38.47 -21.01
CA PRO A 260 -7.64 -39.54 -21.31
C PRO A 260 -7.11 -40.86 -20.77
N VAL A 261 -8.04 -41.72 -20.37
CA VAL A 261 -7.73 -43.01 -19.76
C VAL A 261 -8.21 -44.11 -20.72
N ASN A 262 -7.37 -45.12 -20.96
CA ASN A 262 -7.75 -46.26 -21.80
C ASN A 262 -8.72 -47.20 -21.05
N ALA A 263 -9.21 -48.23 -21.73
CA ALA A 263 -10.11 -49.23 -21.14
C ALA A 263 -9.51 -49.99 -19.94
N HIS A 264 -8.19 -49.92 -19.74
CA HIS A 264 -7.47 -50.57 -18.64
C HIS A 264 -7.17 -49.63 -17.46
N GLY A 265 -7.65 -48.37 -17.50
CA GLY A 265 -7.42 -47.42 -16.42
C GLY A 265 -6.10 -46.66 -16.52
N GLU A 266 -5.34 -46.81 -17.60
CA GLU A 266 -4.04 -46.16 -17.78
C GLU A 266 -4.17 -44.83 -18.52
N LYS A 267 -3.43 -43.81 -18.06
CA LYS A 267 -3.38 -42.51 -18.72
C LYS A 267 -2.66 -42.63 -20.06
N ILE A 268 -3.35 -42.29 -21.14
CA ILE A 268 -2.79 -42.24 -22.49
C ILE A 268 -2.47 -40.80 -22.91
N ALA A 269 -1.60 -40.68 -23.91
CA ALA A 269 -1.26 -39.39 -24.51
C ALA A 269 -2.49 -38.73 -25.13
N TRP A 270 -2.48 -37.40 -25.17
CA TRP A 270 -3.54 -36.65 -25.84
C TRP A 270 -3.45 -36.82 -27.35
N ASP A 271 -4.59 -37.04 -28.00
CA ASP A 271 -4.62 -37.22 -29.46
C ASP A 271 -4.36 -35.89 -30.21
N LYS A 272 -4.97 -34.79 -29.76
CA LYS A 272 -4.83 -33.46 -30.34
C LYS A 272 -4.76 -32.37 -29.27
N GLY A 273 -3.91 -31.36 -29.50
CA GLY A 273 -3.75 -30.23 -28.57
C GLY A 273 -5.04 -29.44 -28.33
N ILE A 274 -5.92 -29.32 -29.33
CA ILE A 274 -7.22 -28.65 -29.17
C ILE A 274 -8.14 -29.39 -28.19
N VAL A 275 -8.11 -30.72 -28.16
CA VAL A 275 -8.93 -31.54 -27.25
C VAL A 275 -8.47 -31.35 -25.82
N ALA A 276 -7.15 -31.39 -25.60
CA ALA A 276 -6.54 -31.07 -24.31
C ALA A 276 -6.89 -29.64 -23.85
N ALA A 277 -6.78 -28.67 -24.76
CA ALA A 277 -7.10 -27.28 -24.46
C ALA A 277 -8.56 -27.07 -24.06
N MET A 278 -9.52 -27.73 -24.72
CA MET A 278 -10.93 -27.66 -24.35
C MET A 278 -11.19 -28.23 -22.95
N ALA A 279 -10.66 -29.42 -22.65
CA ALA A 279 -10.83 -30.05 -21.34
C ALA A 279 -10.20 -29.24 -20.19
N ILE A 280 -9.02 -28.67 -20.42
CA ILE A 280 -8.34 -27.81 -19.46
C ILE A 280 -9.10 -26.48 -19.30
N TRP A 281 -9.59 -25.90 -20.39
CA TRP A 281 -10.33 -24.65 -20.37
C TRP A 281 -11.61 -24.76 -19.56
N GLU A 282 -12.36 -25.86 -19.70
CA GLU A 282 -13.59 -26.10 -18.94
C GLU A 282 -13.33 -26.07 -17.43
N VAL A 283 -12.24 -26.69 -16.96
CA VAL A 283 -11.85 -26.65 -15.54
C VAL A 283 -11.41 -25.25 -15.13
N MET A 284 -10.58 -24.59 -15.93
CA MET A 284 -10.11 -23.24 -15.62
C MET A 284 -11.22 -22.19 -15.63
N GLU A 285 -12.21 -22.32 -16.52
CA GLU A 285 -13.38 -21.45 -16.62
C GLU A 285 -14.35 -21.68 -15.46
N LYS A 286 -14.54 -22.93 -15.05
CA LYS A 286 -15.33 -23.27 -13.85
C LYS A 286 -14.70 -22.67 -12.58
N ASP A 287 -13.40 -22.89 -12.37
CA ASP A 287 -12.67 -22.31 -11.24
C ASP A 287 -12.73 -20.77 -11.25
N ALA A 288 -12.64 -20.17 -12.45
CA ALA A 288 -12.75 -18.73 -12.64
C ALA A 288 -14.15 -18.19 -12.33
N HIS A 289 -15.20 -18.92 -12.71
CA HIS A 289 -16.58 -18.54 -12.43
C HIS A 289 -16.88 -18.63 -10.93
N GLU A 290 -16.38 -19.65 -10.24
CA GLU A 290 -16.51 -19.81 -8.79
C GLU A 290 -15.74 -18.71 -8.03
N ALA A 291 -14.58 -18.30 -8.54
CA ALA A 291 -13.77 -17.23 -7.96
C ALA A 291 -14.18 -15.80 -8.40
N GLY A 292 -15.02 -15.66 -9.42
CA GLY A 292 -15.36 -14.37 -10.04
C GLY A 292 -14.20 -13.70 -10.80
N ILE A 293 -13.14 -14.45 -11.15
CA ILE A 293 -11.92 -13.92 -11.78
C ILE A 293 -11.60 -14.74 -13.03
N MET A 294 -11.71 -14.12 -14.21
CA MET A 294 -11.39 -14.77 -15.48
C MET A 294 -9.90 -15.16 -15.58
N PRO A 295 -9.55 -16.27 -16.26
CA PRO A 295 -8.16 -16.65 -16.49
C PRO A 295 -7.42 -15.58 -17.31
N ALA A 296 -6.19 -15.25 -16.92
CA ALA A 296 -5.31 -14.35 -17.67
C ALA A 296 -4.72 -15.01 -18.91
N LEU A 297 -4.51 -16.34 -18.88
CA LEU A 297 -4.21 -17.12 -20.07
C LEU A 297 -5.50 -17.28 -20.90
N ARG A 298 -5.58 -16.68 -22.09
CA ARG A 298 -6.72 -16.86 -23.01
C ARG A 298 -6.73 -18.25 -23.64
N PHE A 299 -7.91 -18.73 -24.06
CA PHE A 299 -8.06 -20.02 -24.75
C PHE A 299 -7.12 -20.19 -25.94
N SER A 300 -6.89 -19.14 -26.74
CA SER A 300 -5.93 -19.19 -27.86
C SER A 300 -4.49 -19.48 -27.41
N GLY A 301 -4.07 -18.91 -26.29
CA GLY A 301 -2.76 -19.17 -25.69
C GLY A 301 -2.68 -20.56 -25.08
N LEU A 302 -3.76 -21.02 -24.43
CA LEU A 302 -3.87 -22.39 -23.92
C LEU A 302 -3.81 -23.43 -25.04
N LYS A 303 -4.50 -23.17 -26.16
CA LYS A 303 -4.47 -24.01 -27.37
C LYS A 303 -3.04 -24.17 -27.88
N THR A 304 -2.32 -23.07 -28.09
CA THR A 304 -0.92 -23.11 -28.56
C THR A 304 -0.02 -23.87 -27.57
N LEU A 305 -0.22 -23.68 -26.27
CA LEU A 305 0.51 -24.42 -25.24
C LEU A 305 0.24 -25.93 -25.33
N CYS A 306 -1.02 -26.34 -25.43
CA CYS A 306 -1.39 -27.76 -25.52
C CYS A 306 -0.93 -28.40 -26.84
N GLU A 307 -1.02 -27.68 -27.96
CA GLU A 307 -0.49 -28.16 -29.25
C GLU A 307 1.01 -28.43 -29.19
N ARG A 308 1.76 -27.56 -28.50
CA ARG A 308 3.18 -27.76 -28.26
C ARG A 308 3.45 -28.99 -27.39
N LEU A 309 2.74 -29.13 -26.27
CA LEU A 309 2.91 -30.26 -25.34
C LEU A 309 2.57 -31.61 -25.99
N VAL A 310 1.51 -31.68 -26.79
CA VAL A 310 1.15 -32.89 -27.55
C VAL A 310 2.22 -33.25 -28.58
N ARG A 311 2.79 -32.25 -29.25
CA ARG A 311 3.89 -32.46 -30.18
C ARG A 311 5.13 -33.01 -29.47
N GLU A 312 5.54 -32.38 -28.37
CA GLU A 312 6.69 -32.81 -27.55
C GLU A 312 6.52 -34.25 -27.03
N GLU A 313 5.30 -34.61 -26.60
CA GLU A 313 4.96 -35.97 -26.17
C GLU A 313 5.05 -36.99 -27.32
N LYS A 314 4.58 -36.65 -28.52
CA LYS A 314 4.64 -37.52 -29.71
C LYS A 314 6.05 -37.69 -30.26
N GLU A 315 6.91 -36.69 -30.08
CA GLU A 315 8.32 -36.73 -30.48
C GLU A 315 9.20 -37.57 -29.53
N GLY A 316 8.61 -38.21 -28.50
CA GLY A 316 9.34 -39.07 -27.57
C GLY A 316 10.24 -38.31 -26.61
N SER A 317 10.12 -36.97 -26.55
CA SER A 317 10.72 -36.19 -25.48
C SER A 317 9.98 -36.56 -24.20
N THR A 318 10.62 -37.32 -23.31
CA THR A 318 10.10 -37.56 -21.97
C THR A 318 9.86 -36.20 -21.33
N LEU A 319 8.59 -35.81 -21.21
CA LEU A 319 8.12 -34.69 -20.39
C LEU A 319 8.29 -35.07 -18.91
N ASN A 320 9.53 -35.32 -18.50
CA ASN A 320 9.94 -35.40 -17.12
C ASN A 320 9.93 -33.97 -16.58
N PHE A 321 8.74 -33.44 -16.28
CA PHE A 321 8.61 -32.24 -15.48
C PHE A 321 8.94 -32.60 -14.03
N GLU A 322 10.22 -32.75 -13.74
CA GLU A 322 10.70 -32.52 -12.39
C GLU A 322 10.48 -31.01 -12.16
N ILE A 323 9.47 -30.64 -11.37
CA ILE A 323 9.23 -29.24 -10.98
C ILE A 323 10.42 -28.83 -10.11
N ARG A 324 11.53 -28.45 -10.74
CA ARG A 324 12.60 -27.73 -10.08
C ARG A 324 12.10 -26.32 -9.90
N TRP A 325 11.89 -25.94 -8.65
CA TRP A 325 11.80 -24.56 -8.22
C TRP A 325 13.10 -23.85 -8.61
N VAL A 326 13.21 -23.40 -9.86
CA VAL A 326 14.27 -22.47 -10.24
C VAL A 326 13.84 -21.13 -9.68
N ARG A 327 14.37 -20.81 -8.49
CA ARG A 327 14.50 -19.42 -8.05
C ARG A 327 15.23 -18.70 -9.20
N VAL A 328 14.47 -17.98 -10.02
CA VAL A 328 15.06 -17.09 -11.02
C VAL A 328 15.77 -16.01 -10.19
N PRO A 329 17.11 -15.91 -10.25
CA PRO A 329 17.79 -14.80 -9.61
C PRO A 329 17.20 -13.50 -10.17
N PRO A 330 17.05 -12.44 -9.37
CA PRO A 330 16.55 -11.17 -9.87
C PRO A 330 17.37 -10.76 -11.09
N ASP A 331 16.66 -10.50 -12.20
CA ASP A 331 17.26 -10.00 -13.43
C ASP A 331 18.12 -8.79 -13.06
N ARG A 332 19.44 -8.91 -13.25
CA ARG A 332 20.34 -7.78 -13.09
C ARG A 332 20.06 -6.81 -14.24
N GLY A 333 19.24 -5.81 -13.94
CA GLY A 333 19.24 -4.48 -14.53
C GLY A 333 19.17 -4.41 -16.05
N SER A 334 17.97 -4.18 -16.59
CA SER A 334 17.82 -3.18 -17.63
C SER A 334 17.58 -1.84 -16.93
N SER A 335 18.61 -1.00 -16.83
CA SER A 335 18.47 0.39 -16.39
C SER A 335 17.43 1.08 -17.26
N VAL A 336 16.39 1.63 -16.64
CA VAL A 336 15.41 2.52 -17.30
C VAL A 336 15.92 3.98 -17.30
N PHE A 337 17.20 4.16 -16.96
CA PHE A 337 17.90 5.43 -17.02
C PHE A 337 19.17 5.22 -17.85
N ASP A 338 19.01 5.28 -19.16
CA ASP A 338 20.02 5.83 -20.06
C ASP A 338 19.56 7.24 -20.48
#